data_AF-A0A093Y2B1-F1
#
_entry.id   AF-A0A093Y2B1-F1
#
_cell.length_a   1.000
_cell.length_b   1.000
_cell.length_c   1.000
_cell.angle_alpha   90.00
_cell.angle_beta   90.00
_cell.angle_gamma   90.00
#
_symmetry.space_group_name_H-M   'P 1'
#
loop_
_entity.id
_entity.type
_entity.pdbx_description
1 polymer ?
#
loop_
_entity_poly.entity_id
_entity_poly.type
_entity_poly.pdbx_seq_one_letter_code
_entity_poly.pdbx_strand_id
1 'polypeptide(L)'
;MASPKTIQIQLLYIHDCPLVEAVRAALAASLAGTHVPVTVTETMCDCSSPTLLVNGSDVTGRLRMSTTELSCRLDLPTKEQISAAIRGLDSTSRQH
;
A
#
# COMPACT_ATOMS: atom_id res chain seq x y z
N MET A 1 11.69 23.13 -11.48
CA MET A 1 10.40 22.85 -10.84
C MET A 1 10.43 21.38 -10.45
N ALA A 2 10.63 21.06 -9.17
CA ALA A 2 10.58 19.67 -8.72
C ALA A 2 9.13 19.20 -8.88
N SER A 3 8.92 18.13 -9.65
CA SER A 3 7.63 17.47 -9.79
C SER A 3 7.07 17.20 -8.39
N PRO A 4 5.78 17.45 -8.12
CA PRO A 4 5.20 17.01 -6.85
C PRO A 4 5.46 15.50 -6.75
N LYS A 5 6.12 15.09 -5.67
CA LYS A 5 6.46 13.69 -5.43
C LYS A 5 5.18 12.96 -5.05
N THR A 6 4.41 12.56 -6.07
CA THR A 6 3.19 11.79 -5.89
C THR A 6 3.55 10.39 -5.43
N ILE A 7 2.97 9.97 -4.31
CA ILE A 7 3.18 8.64 -3.76
C ILE A 7 2.29 7.64 -4.51
N GLN A 8 2.91 6.67 -5.17
CA GLN A 8 2.19 5.67 -5.95
C GLN A 8 1.81 4.49 -5.06
N ILE A 9 0.53 4.31 -4.78
CA ILE A 9 -0.01 3.20 -4.00
C ILE A 9 -0.62 2.18 -4.96
N GLN A 10 -0.27 0.90 -4.82
CA GLN A 10 -0.85 -0.19 -5.59
C GLN A 10 -1.51 -1.16 -4.62
N LEU A 11 -2.80 -1.42 -4.84
CA LEU A 11 -3.57 -2.41 -4.12
C LEU A 11 -3.72 -3.64 -5.01
N LEU A 12 -3.02 -4.69 -4.65
CA LEU A 12 -3.07 -5.99 -5.31
C LEU A 12 -4.09 -6.88 -4.62
N TYR A 13 -5.02 -7.44 -5.38
CA TYR A 13 -6.06 -8.31 -4.85
C TYR A 13 -6.47 -9.44 -5.82
N ILE A 14 -7.09 -10.49 -5.28
CA ILE A 14 -7.77 -11.56 -6.01
C ILE A 14 -9.27 -11.26 -6.11
N HIS A 15 -9.94 -11.93 -7.05
CA HIS A 15 -11.39 -11.83 -7.18
C HIS A 15 -12.05 -12.31 -5.88
N ASP A 16 -13.10 -11.62 -5.45
CA ASP A 16 -13.95 -12.00 -4.32
C ASP A 16 -13.32 -11.86 -2.91
N CYS A 17 -12.19 -11.16 -2.73
CA CYS A 17 -11.61 -10.98 -1.40
C CYS A 17 -12.31 -9.82 -0.63
N PRO A 18 -13.05 -10.09 0.46
CA PRO A 18 -13.79 -9.05 1.20
C PRO A 18 -12.86 -8.12 1.99
N LEU A 19 -11.63 -8.54 2.25
CA LEU A 19 -10.66 -7.78 3.03
C LEU A 19 -10.08 -6.57 2.27
N VAL A 20 -10.28 -6.52 0.95
CA VAL A 20 -9.84 -5.41 0.09
C VAL A 20 -10.51 -4.10 0.52
N GLU A 21 -11.80 -4.13 0.81
CA GLU A 21 -12.54 -2.94 1.25
C GLU A 21 -12.01 -2.42 2.60
N ALA A 22 -11.68 -3.31 3.53
CA ALA A 22 -11.10 -2.93 4.81
C ALA A 22 -9.75 -2.21 4.63
N VAL A 23 -8.91 -2.68 3.71
CA VAL A 23 -7.64 -2.02 3.38
C VAL A 23 -7.86 -0.68 2.69
N ARG A 24 -8.85 -0.57 1.78
CA ARG A 24 -9.21 0.71 1.15
C ARG A 24 -9.67 1.73 2.18
N ALA A 25 -10.48 1.32 3.15
CA ALA A 25 -10.95 2.19 4.23
C ALA A 25 -9.78 2.65 5.13
N ALA A 26 -8.90 1.73 5.52
CA ALA A 26 -7.71 2.05 6.31
C ALA A 26 -6.75 2.99 5.54
N LEU A 27 -6.61 2.80 4.23
CA LEU A 27 -5.83 3.66 3.35
C LEU A 27 -6.43 5.06 3.30
N ALA A 28 -7.72 5.20 2.98
CA ALA A 28 -8.40 6.48 2.94
C ALA A 28 -8.31 7.24 4.28
N ALA A 29 -8.47 6.53 5.41
CA ALA A 29 -8.32 7.11 6.74
C ALA A 29 -6.89 7.58 7.04
N SER A 30 -5.87 6.88 6.53
CA SER A 30 -4.46 7.30 6.64
C SER A 30 -4.18 8.55 5.80
N LEU A 31 -4.78 8.63 4.61
CA LEU A 31 -4.60 9.74 3.67
C LEU A 31 -5.37 10.99 4.07
N ALA A 32 -6.52 10.86 4.73
CA ALA A 32 -7.33 12.00 5.19
C ALA A 32 -6.56 12.99 6.09
N GLY A 33 -5.51 12.53 6.77
CA GLY A 33 -4.63 13.38 7.59
C GLY A 33 -3.34 13.84 6.92
N THR A 34 -3.10 13.48 5.65
CA THR A 34 -1.81 13.65 4.99
C THR A 34 -1.98 14.47 3.71
N HIS A 35 -1.37 15.66 3.64
CA HIS A 35 -1.47 16.58 2.49
C HIS A 35 -0.51 16.18 1.34
N VAL A 36 -0.29 14.87 1.14
CA VAL A 36 0.64 14.34 0.15
C VAL A 36 -0.17 13.88 -1.06
N PRO A 37 0.19 14.28 -2.29
CA PRO A 37 -0.47 13.76 -3.48
C PRO A 37 -0.23 12.25 -3.58
N VAL A 38 -1.29 11.48 -3.69
CA VAL A 38 -1.27 10.02 -3.73
C VAL A 38 -2.07 9.51 -4.91
N THR A 39 -1.51 8.54 -5.63
CA THR A 39 -2.18 7.84 -6.72
C THR A 39 -2.43 6.41 -6.30
N VAL A 40 -3.69 5.99 -6.17
CA VAL A 40 -4.06 4.61 -5.84
C VAL A 40 -4.41 3.87 -7.12
N THR A 41 -3.71 2.77 -7.40
CA THR A 41 -3.99 1.87 -8.52
C THR A 41 -4.41 0.51 -7.99
N GLU A 42 -5.53 0.01 -8.48
CA GLU A 42 -6.10 -1.28 -8.09
C GLU A 42 -5.75 -2.29 -9.18
N THR A 43 -5.02 -3.34 -8.84
CA THR A 43 -4.53 -4.32 -9.82
C THR A 43 -4.82 -5.72 -9.34
N MET A 44 -5.41 -6.52 -10.21
CA MET A 44 -5.66 -7.91 -9.91
C MET A 44 -4.35 -8.71 -10.01
N CYS A 45 -4.01 -9.50 -8.99
CA CYS A 45 -2.83 -10.37 -9.03
C CYS A 45 -3.17 -11.77 -8.55
N ASP A 46 -2.53 -12.76 -9.16
CA ASP A 46 -2.34 -14.11 -8.63
C ASP A 46 -1.34 -14.11 -7.45
N CYS A 47 -1.65 -13.31 -6.44
CA CYS A 47 -0.83 -13.07 -5.24
C CYS A 47 -1.67 -13.30 -3.98
N SER A 48 -1.01 -13.51 -2.84
CA SER A 48 -1.69 -13.40 -1.54
C SER A 48 -2.29 -12.00 -1.38
N SER A 49 -3.60 -11.95 -1.16
CA SER A 49 -4.39 -10.73 -1.23
C SER A 49 -5.02 -10.41 0.11
N PRO A 50 -5.25 -9.16 0.49
CA PRO A 50 -4.83 -7.93 -0.17
C PRO A 50 -3.35 -7.63 0.10
N THR A 51 -2.61 -7.21 -0.93
CA THR A 51 -1.24 -6.70 -0.79
C THR A 51 -1.24 -5.21 -1.12
N LEU A 52 -0.75 -4.38 -0.20
CA LEU A 52 -0.67 -2.94 -0.38
C LEU A 52 0.78 -2.53 -0.57
N LEU A 53 1.11 -2.06 -1.77
CA LEU A 53 2.41 -1.52 -2.10
C LEU A 53 2.36 0.00 -2.06
N VAL A 54 3.32 0.61 -1.37
CA VAL A 54 3.55 2.05 -1.40
C VAL A 54 4.89 2.27 -2.09
N ASN A 55 4.84 2.91 -3.25
CA ASN A 55 5.96 3.16 -4.15
C ASN A 55 6.74 1.88 -4.53
N GLY A 56 6.03 0.75 -4.63
CA GLY A 56 6.61 -0.57 -4.91
C GLY A 56 7.05 -1.37 -3.68
N SER A 57 7.02 -0.78 -2.48
CA SER A 57 7.36 -1.44 -1.22
C SER A 57 6.11 -1.94 -0.50
N ASP A 58 6.11 -3.19 -0.04
CA ASP A 58 5.02 -3.73 0.76
C ASP A 58 4.95 -3.04 2.14
N VAL A 59 3.75 -2.58 2.49
CA VAL A 59 3.50 -1.87 3.75
C VAL A 59 3.55 -2.80 4.95
N THR A 60 3.21 -4.08 4.78
CA THR A 60 3.25 -5.07 5.88
C THR A 60 4.68 -5.50 6.24
N GLY A 61 5.69 -4.94 5.58
CA GLY A 61 7.10 -5.25 5.81
C GLY A 61 7.47 -6.67 5.39
N ARG A 62 6.58 -7.40 4.70
CA ARG A 62 6.91 -8.70 4.14
C ARG A 62 7.51 -8.47 2.77
N LEU A 63 8.74 -8.94 2.57
CA LEU A 63 9.24 -9.15 1.21
C LEU A 63 8.18 -9.93 0.44
N ARG A 64 7.92 -9.59 -0.84
CA ARG A 64 7.15 -10.45 -1.76
C ARG A 64 7.84 -11.81 -1.81
N MET A 65 7.58 -12.66 -0.82
CA MET A 65 7.69 -14.07 -1.02
C MET A 65 6.62 -14.36 -2.05
N SER A 66 7.04 -14.89 -3.19
CA SER A 66 6.16 -15.43 -4.22
C SER A 66 5.42 -16.61 -3.60
N THR A 67 4.50 -16.30 -2.69
CA THR A 67 3.69 -17.31 -2.03
C THR A 67 2.69 -17.72 -3.09
N THR A 68 2.83 -18.95 -3.59
CA THR A 68 1.89 -19.62 -4.49
C THR A 68 0.47 -19.76 -3.88
N GLU A 69 0.27 -19.25 -2.66
CA GLU A 69 -1.01 -19.24 -1.97
C GLU A 69 -1.85 -18.02 -2.40
N LEU A 70 -2.79 -18.30 -3.31
CA LEU A 70 -3.88 -17.42 -3.73
C LEU A 70 -4.96 -17.33 -2.64
N SER A 71 -4.56 -16.88 -1.44
CA SER A 71 -5.44 -16.83 -0.27
C SER A 71 -5.64 -15.40 0.22
N CYS A 72 -6.83 -15.14 0.77
CA CYS A 72 -7.09 -13.90 1.50
C CYS A 72 -6.28 -13.88 2.81
N ARG A 73 -5.24 -13.06 2.86
CA ARG A 73 -4.43 -12.81 4.04
C ARG A 73 -5.22 -11.96 5.03
N LEU A 74 -5.37 -12.48 6.24
CA LEU A 74 -6.00 -11.79 7.38
C LEU A 74 -5.08 -10.74 8.04
N ASP A 75 -3.79 -10.80 7.77
CA ASP A 75 -2.81 -9.85 8.27
C ASP A 75 -2.82 -8.59 7.39
N LEU A 76 -3.76 -7.70 7.68
CA LEU A 76 -3.98 -6.46 6.94
C LEU A 76 -3.04 -5.35 7.40
N PRO A 77 -2.58 -4.47 6.48
CA PRO A 77 -1.79 -3.30 6.86
C PRO A 77 -2.60 -2.37 7.77
N THR A 78 -1.99 -1.94 8.88
CA THR A 78 -2.61 -0.99 9.81
C THR A 78 -2.38 0.45 9.36
N LYS A 79 -3.23 1.38 9.82
CA LYS A 79 -3.10 2.82 9.57
C LYS A 79 -1.69 3.35 9.86
N GLU A 80 -1.09 2.88 10.96
CA GLU A 80 0.25 3.28 11.39
C GLU A 80 1.33 2.80 10.42
N GLN A 81 1.25 1.54 9.95
CA GLN A 81 2.17 1.01 8.94
C GLN A 81 2.06 1.78 7.62
N ILE A 82 0.84 2.06 7.17
CA ILE A 82 0.58 2.84 5.94
C ILE A 82 1.18 4.24 6.07
N SER A 83 0.89 4.91 7.19
CA SER A 83 1.40 6.26 7.47
C SER A 83 2.93 6.28 7.59
N ALA A 84 3.51 5.27 8.25
CA ALA A 84 4.97 5.14 8.39
C ALA A 84 5.64 4.87 7.04
N ALA A 85 5.06 4.03 6.18
CA ALA A 85 5.56 3.79 4.83
C ALA A 85 5.54 5.07 3.97
N ILE A 86 4.43 5.82 4.01
CA ILE A 86 4.31 7.10 3.29
C ILE A 86 5.33 8.13 3.81
N ARG A 87 5.46 8.26 5.13
CA ARG A 87 6.41 9.20 5.77
C ARG A 87 7.88 8.78 5.58
N GLY A 88 8.18 7.49 5.60
CA GLY A 88 9.52 6.95 5.37
C GLY A 88 10.04 7.21 3.94
N LEU A 89 9.12 7.36 2.98
CA LEU A 89 9.42 7.71 1.59
C LEU A 89 9.63 9.21 1.37
N ASP A 90 9.01 10.05 2.21
CA ASP A 90 9.29 11.49 2.28
C ASP A 90 10.70 11.73 2.81
N SER A 91 11.07 11.08 3.92
CA SER A 91 12.38 11.27 4.56
C SER A 91 13.56 10.74 3.73
N THR A 92 13.38 9.66 2.97
CA THR A 92 14.40 9.16 2.03
C THR A 92 14.58 10.05 0.80
N SER A 93 13.66 10.98 0.52
CA SER A 93 13.82 11.96 -0.57
C SER A 93 14.81 13.08 -0.28
N ARG A 94 15.21 13.25 0.98
CA ARG A 94 16.04 14.39 1.43
C ARG A 94 17.54 14.10 1.41
N GLN A 95 17.96 12.89 1.04
CA GLN A 95 19.37 12.51 0.96
C GLN A 95 19.81 12.34 -0.51
N HIS A 96 20.05 13.47 -1.17
CA HIS A 96 20.93 13.58 -2.34
C HIS A 96 21.60 14.95 -2.35
#